data_AF-A0A7J7HT16-F1
#
_entry.id   AF-A0A7J7HT16-F1
#
_cell.length_a   1.000
_cell.length_b   1.000
_cell.length_c   1.000
_cell.angle_alpha   90.00
_cell.angle_beta   90.00
_cell.angle_gamma   90.00
#
_symmetry.space_group_name_H-M   'P 1'
#
loop_
_entity.id
_entity.type
_entity.pdbx_description
1 polymer ?
#
loop_
_entity_poly.entity_id
_entity_poly.type
_entity_poly.pdbx_seq_one_letter_code
_entity_poly.pdbx_strand_id
1 'polypeptide(L)'
;MSRCKHKSSAWPRVVCPKIEARLVKAYKKGRAWLVSQSNDNVDVVYTCDLSNEDEILAKQEQQLEEVRTVLRNVEGGEEEDSLKGLVMIDALQRLGIDYHFREDIEAVLHSQYMNSSSHSFTDQHDDLYEVSTRFRLLRQQGYNVPTGFASSGVGMVMVVRWGGGGIGGGSVSGVVVVMGEDVFHKFKDKDGRFKTELSEDIRGLMGLYEASQLSIEGEDILDQAADFSAQQLNGW
;
A
#
# COMPACT_ATOMS: atom_id res chain seq x y z
N MET A 1 12.77 17.12 35.46
CA MET A 1 11.71 18.06 35.04
C MET A 1 10.35 17.47 35.40
N SER A 2 9.48 18.24 36.05
CA SER A 2 8.22 17.76 36.63
C SER A 2 7.17 17.46 35.56
N ARG A 3 6.75 16.20 35.43
CA ARG A 3 5.73 15.77 34.45
C ARG A 3 4.33 16.13 34.97
N CYS A 4 3.68 17.07 34.30
CA CYS A 4 2.38 17.60 34.68
C CYS A 4 1.27 16.58 34.39
N LYS A 5 0.62 16.05 35.43
CA LYS A 5 -0.48 15.07 35.31
C LYS A 5 -1.80 15.81 35.05
N HIS A 6 -2.40 15.61 33.88
CA HIS A 6 -3.76 16.10 33.62
C HIS A 6 -4.80 15.20 34.30
N LYS A 7 -5.74 15.82 35.02
CA LYS A 7 -6.88 15.15 35.66
C LYS A 7 -8.01 15.00 34.65
N SER A 8 -8.35 13.78 34.26
CA SER A 8 -9.66 13.49 33.65
C SER A 8 -10.66 13.21 34.77
N SER A 9 -11.84 13.83 34.72
CA SER A 9 -12.88 13.77 35.76
C SER A 9 -13.92 12.67 35.55
N ALA A 10 -13.94 11.97 34.41
CA ALA A 10 -14.88 10.89 34.16
C ALA A 10 -14.37 9.91 33.10
N TRP A 11 -14.42 8.61 33.39
CA TRP A 11 -14.23 7.56 32.39
C TRP A 11 -15.58 7.22 31.75
N PRO A 12 -15.68 7.11 30.41
CA PRO A 12 -16.93 6.74 29.75
C PRO A 12 -17.35 5.29 30.11
N ARG A 13 -18.26 5.17 31.08
CA ARG A 13 -19.29 4.14 31.36
C ARG A 13 -19.12 2.63 31.00
N VAL A 14 -17.94 2.10 30.64
CA VAL A 14 -17.82 0.70 30.17
C VAL A 14 -17.14 -0.24 31.19
N VAL A 15 -16.65 0.27 32.33
CA VAL A 15 -15.90 -0.56 33.28
C VAL A 15 -16.83 -1.12 34.36
N CYS A 16 -16.80 -2.44 34.58
CA CYS A 16 -17.59 -3.08 35.63
C CYS A 16 -17.20 -2.52 37.03
N PRO A 17 -18.15 -2.35 37.97
CA PRO A 17 -17.88 -1.70 39.27
C PRO A 17 -16.74 -2.34 40.10
N LYS A 18 -16.49 -3.65 39.94
CA LYS A 18 -15.36 -4.33 40.59
C LYS A 18 -14.01 -3.90 40.02
N ILE A 19 -13.93 -3.68 38.70
CA ILE A 19 -12.72 -3.24 38.01
C ILE A 19 -12.48 -1.76 38.31
N GLU A 20 -13.54 -0.94 38.35
CA GLU A 20 -13.46 0.48 38.68
C GLU A 20 -12.87 0.71 40.09
N ALA A 21 -13.34 -0.02 41.11
CA ALA A 21 -12.81 0.09 42.47
C ALA A 21 -11.31 -0.29 42.55
N ARG A 22 -10.87 -1.29 41.78
CA ARG A 22 -9.46 -1.71 41.71
C ARG A 22 -8.61 -0.68 40.96
N LEU A 23 -9.10 -0.13 39.85
CA LEU A 23 -8.45 0.96 39.11
C LEU A 23 -8.31 2.22 39.96
N VAL A 24 -9.34 2.59 40.73
CA VAL A 24 -9.28 3.74 41.65
C VAL A 24 -8.26 3.50 42.77
N LYS A 25 -8.17 2.29 43.33
CA LYS A 25 -7.16 1.92 44.35
C LYS A 25 -5.74 1.90 43.77
N ALA A 26 -5.60 1.42 42.54
CA ALA A 26 -4.35 1.36 41.78
C ALA A 26 -3.84 2.78 41.42
N TYR A 27 -4.74 3.66 40.98
CA TYR A 27 -4.51 5.07 40.70
C TYR A 27 -4.02 5.84 41.94
N LYS A 28 -4.68 5.64 43.10
CA LYS A 28 -4.29 6.28 44.38
C LYS A 28 -2.89 5.88 44.87
N LYS A 29 -2.35 4.75 44.41
CA LYS A 29 -0.99 4.30 44.76
C LYS A 29 0.11 4.86 43.85
N GLY A 30 -0.23 5.67 42.84
CA GLY A 30 0.75 6.38 42.01
C GLY A 30 1.60 5.51 41.07
N ARG A 31 1.23 4.23 40.87
CA ARG A 31 1.91 3.30 39.96
C ARG A 31 1.19 3.24 38.60
N ALA A 32 1.91 2.87 37.55
CA ALA A 32 1.34 2.55 36.24
C ALA A 32 0.85 1.09 36.22
N TRP A 33 -0.26 0.82 35.53
CA TRP A 33 -0.93 -0.48 35.52
C TRP A 33 -1.48 -0.78 34.12
N LEU A 34 -1.49 -2.05 33.73
CA LEU A 34 -2.20 -2.55 32.56
C LEU A 34 -3.37 -3.41 33.04
N VAL A 35 -4.49 -3.31 32.33
CA VAL A 35 -5.61 -4.24 32.50
C VAL A 35 -5.57 -5.19 31.32
N SER A 36 -5.60 -6.49 31.61
CA SER A 36 -5.70 -7.50 30.57
C SER A 36 -7.01 -7.34 29.80
N GLN A 37 -6.98 -7.41 28.47
CA GLN A 37 -8.18 -7.40 27.65
C GLN A 37 -8.93 -8.75 27.65
N SER A 38 -8.30 -9.82 28.17
CA SER A 38 -8.82 -11.19 28.12
C SER A 38 -9.18 -11.78 29.49
N ASN A 39 -8.82 -11.12 30.60
CA ASN A 39 -9.19 -11.57 31.95
C ASN A 39 -9.19 -10.42 32.99
N ASP A 40 -9.64 -10.73 34.21
CA ASP A 40 -9.80 -9.77 35.32
C ASP A 40 -8.47 -9.42 36.06
N ASN A 41 -7.31 -9.73 35.48
CA ASN A 41 -6.02 -9.43 36.09
C ASN A 41 -5.58 -7.99 35.82
N VAL A 42 -4.87 -7.43 36.79
CA VAL A 42 -4.32 -6.06 36.75
C VAL A 42 -2.85 -6.17 37.09
N ASP A 43 -2.01 -5.96 36.08
CA ASP A 43 -0.57 -6.10 36.20
C ASP A 43 0.09 -4.74 36.47
N VAL A 44 1.12 -4.72 37.31
CA VAL A 44 1.95 -3.53 37.52
C VAL A 44 2.80 -3.36 36.27
N VAL A 45 2.62 -2.23 35.57
CA VAL A 45 3.47 -1.90 34.43
C VAL A 45 4.73 -1.28 34.98
N TYR A 46 5.82 -2.03 34.90
CA TYR A 46 7.14 -1.43 34.87
C TYR A 46 7.25 -0.74 33.51
N THR A 47 7.24 0.60 33.50
CA THR A 47 7.67 1.33 32.31
C THR A 47 9.08 0.87 32.01
N CYS A 48 9.34 0.39 30.80
CA CYS A 48 10.69 0.01 30.38
C CYS A 48 11.68 1.10 30.79
N ASP A 49 12.82 0.70 31.36
CA ASP A 49 13.87 1.65 31.71
C ASP A 49 14.35 2.33 30.41
N LEU A 50 14.06 3.62 30.32
CA LEU A 50 14.39 4.47 29.16
C LEU A 50 15.87 4.88 29.12
N SER A 51 16.73 4.22 29.90
CA SER A 51 18.14 4.60 30.02
C SER A 51 18.94 4.43 28.72
N ASN A 52 18.39 3.69 27.75
CA ASN A 52 19.03 3.41 26.46
C ASN A 52 18.18 3.86 25.25
N GLU A 53 17.16 4.71 25.43
CA GLU A 53 16.29 5.18 24.33
C GLU A 53 17.09 5.81 23.20
N ASP A 54 18.06 6.66 23.53
CA ASP A 54 18.89 7.36 22.55
C ASP A 54 19.73 6.38 21.70
N GLU A 55 20.24 5.31 22.29
CA GLU A 55 21.01 4.28 21.57
C GLU A 55 20.11 3.42 20.66
N ILE A 56 18.89 3.13 21.11
CA ILE A 56 17.89 2.37 20.34
C ILE A 56 17.42 3.18 19.14
N LEU A 57 17.10 4.47 19.34
CA LEU A 57 16.69 5.38 18.28
C LEU A 57 17.81 5.59 17.25
N ALA A 58 19.05 5.75 17.70
CA ALA A 58 20.20 5.89 16.80
C ALA A 58 20.40 4.65 15.91
N LYS A 59 20.27 3.43 16.48
CA LYS A 59 20.34 2.18 15.70
C LYS A 59 19.19 2.06 14.71
N GLN A 60 17.98 2.43 15.12
CA GLN A 60 16.81 2.42 14.24
C GLN A 60 17.00 3.40 13.06
N GLU A 61 17.46 4.61 13.32
CA GLU A 61 17.71 5.61 12.28
C GLU A 61 18.79 5.16 11.31
N GLN A 62 19.87 4.56 11.82
CA GLN A 62 20.91 3.96 10.97
C GLN A 62 20.33 2.89 10.03
N GLN A 63 19.51 1.98 10.54
CA GLN A 63 18.88 0.93 9.74
C GLN A 63 17.91 1.50 8.69
N LEU A 64 17.17 2.56 9.02
CA LEU A 64 16.30 3.24 8.07
C LEU A 64 17.11 3.90 6.95
N GLU A 65 18.25 4.52 7.27
CA GLU A 65 19.09 5.14 6.25
C GLU A 65 19.75 4.10 5.33
N GLU A 66 20.15 2.94 5.87
CA GLU A 66 20.62 1.81 5.05
C GLU A 66 19.57 1.40 4.00
N VAL A 67 18.31 1.26 4.40
CA VAL A 67 17.19 0.96 3.49
C VAL A 67 17.00 2.07 2.44
N ARG A 68 17.11 3.35 2.82
CA ARG A 68 17.05 4.48 1.86
C ARG A 68 18.15 4.43 0.83
N THR A 69 19.38 4.11 1.23
CA THR A 69 20.49 4.01 0.27
C THR A 69 20.23 2.93 -0.77
N VAL A 70 19.66 1.79 -0.36
CA VAL A 70 19.32 0.71 -1.30
C VAL A 70 18.23 1.17 -2.28
N LEU A 71 17.18 1.85 -1.81
CA LEU A 71 16.13 2.37 -2.70
C LEU A 71 16.68 3.34 -3.74
N ARG A 72 17.53 4.30 -3.33
CA ARG A 72 18.14 5.29 -4.24
C ARG A 72 19.09 4.66 -5.26
N ASN A 73 19.78 3.59 -4.89
CA ASN A 73 20.65 2.88 -5.83
C ASN A 73 19.84 2.17 -6.93
N VAL A 74 18.62 1.73 -6.61
CA VAL A 74 17.73 1.07 -7.57
C VAL A 74 17.17 2.06 -8.61
N GLU A 75 17.08 3.35 -8.30
CA GLU A 75 16.60 4.38 -9.23
C GLU A 75 17.50 4.56 -10.47
N GLY A 76 18.76 4.10 -10.44
CA GLY A 76 19.75 4.29 -11.50
C GLY A 76 20.32 3.00 -12.13
N GLY A 77 19.73 1.83 -11.86
CA GLY A 77 20.20 0.52 -12.31
C GLY A 77 19.57 0.00 -13.62
N GLU A 78 20.06 -1.14 -14.10
CA GLU A 78 19.55 -1.85 -15.29
C GLU A 78 18.12 -2.42 -15.07
N GLU A 79 17.47 -2.98 -16.10
CA GLU A 79 16.09 -3.52 -16.02
C GLU A 79 15.86 -4.56 -14.91
N GLU A 80 16.88 -5.36 -14.57
CA GLU A 80 16.77 -6.33 -13.46
C GLU A 80 16.72 -5.65 -12.08
N ASP A 81 17.21 -4.42 -11.97
CA ASP A 81 17.14 -3.63 -10.73
C ASP A 81 15.76 -2.96 -10.56
N SER A 82 15.07 -2.67 -11.66
CA SER A 82 13.70 -2.13 -11.67
C SER A 82 12.72 -3.02 -10.88
N LEU A 83 12.77 -4.34 -11.12
CA LEU A 83 12.01 -5.35 -10.39
C LEU A 83 12.30 -5.35 -8.89
N LYS A 84 13.58 -5.32 -8.53
CA LYS A 84 14.02 -5.36 -7.13
C LYS A 84 13.47 -4.15 -6.35
N GLY A 85 13.38 -2.99 -6.99
CA GLY A 85 12.77 -1.80 -6.42
C GLY A 85 11.30 -2.00 -6.07
N LEU A 86 10.52 -2.55 -7.00
CA LEU A 86 9.09 -2.84 -6.78
C LEU A 86 8.89 -3.87 -5.67
N VAL A 87 9.69 -4.92 -5.63
CA VAL A 87 9.65 -5.94 -4.57
C VAL A 87 9.99 -5.33 -3.20
N MET A 88 10.96 -4.41 -3.15
CA MET A 88 11.34 -3.73 -1.93
C MET A 88 10.23 -2.79 -1.44
N ILE A 89 9.62 -2.02 -2.34
CA ILE A 89 8.46 -1.17 -2.02
C ILE A 89 7.31 -2.02 -1.47
N ASP A 90 7.00 -3.15 -2.12
CA ASP A 90 5.97 -4.08 -1.64
C ASP A 90 6.25 -4.58 -0.22
N ALA A 91 7.50 -4.97 0.05
CA ALA A 91 7.91 -5.40 1.39
C ALA A 91 7.75 -4.28 2.44
N LEU A 92 8.13 -3.03 2.11
CA LEU A 92 7.98 -1.88 3.01
C LEU A 92 6.52 -1.60 3.34
N GLN A 93 5.63 -1.68 2.34
CA GLN A 93 4.19 -1.52 2.53
C GLN A 93 3.59 -2.65 3.39
N ARG A 94 3.96 -3.91 3.13
CA ARG A 94 3.48 -5.06 3.93
C ARG A 94 3.97 -5.02 5.38
N LEU A 95 5.16 -4.45 5.62
CA LEU A 95 5.69 -4.22 6.96
C LEU A 95 5.07 -2.99 7.65
N GLY A 96 4.33 -2.14 6.91
CA GLY A 96 3.70 -0.93 7.44
C GLY A 96 4.69 0.16 7.84
N ILE A 97 5.86 0.19 7.19
CA ILE A 97 6.95 1.17 7.46
C ILE A 97 7.22 2.11 6.28
N ASP A 98 6.44 2.00 5.21
CA ASP A 98 6.52 2.79 3.98
C ASP A 98 6.45 4.31 4.23
N TYR A 99 5.79 4.73 5.31
CA TYR A 99 5.69 6.14 5.70
C TYR A 99 7.04 6.83 5.96
N HIS A 100 8.11 6.09 6.26
CA HIS A 100 9.46 6.63 6.44
C HIS A 100 10.20 6.92 5.11
N PHE A 101 9.68 6.39 4.01
CA PHE A 101 10.32 6.34 2.69
C PHE A 101 9.42 6.94 1.60
N ARG A 102 8.45 7.79 1.96
CA ARG A 102 7.42 8.27 1.03
C ARG A 102 8.03 8.91 -0.21
N GLU A 103 8.98 9.80 -0.03
CA GLU A 103 9.64 10.52 -1.13
C GLU A 103 10.46 9.56 -2.02
N ASP A 104 11.17 8.61 -1.41
CA ASP A 104 11.96 7.61 -2.15
C ASP A 104 11.03 6.65 -2.93
N ILE A 105 9.91 6.22 -2.35
CA ILE A 105 8.90 5.39 -3.01
C ILE A 105 8.28 6.13 -4.21
N GLU A 106 7.91 7.40 -4.03
CA GLU A 106 7.36 8.23 -5.11
C GLU A 106 8.36 8.39 -6.26
N ALA A 107 9.64 8.61 -5.96
CA ALA A 107 10.69 8.77 -6.96
C ALA A 107 10.96 7.48 -7.75
N VAL A 108 11.08 6.32 -7.07
CA VAL A 108 11.19 5.01 -7.74
C VAL A 108 9.99 4.77 -8.65
N LEU A 109 8.76 4.93 -8.16
CA LEU A 109 7.55 4.68 -8.95
C LEU A 109 7.39 5.66 -10.12
N HIS A 110 7.80 6.91 -9.94
CA HIS A 110 7.81 7.89 -11.03
C HIS A 110 8.80 7.49 -12.13
N SER A 111 10.01 7.05 -11.77
CA SER A 111 11.01 6.53 -12.73
C SER A 111 10.45 5.34 -13.51
N GLN A 112 9.82 4.40 -12.81
CA GLN A 112 9.17 3.23 -13.42
C GLN A 112 8.09 3.60 -14.43
N TYR A 113 7.22 4.56 -14.07
CA TYR A 113 6.16 5.03 -14.95
C TYR A 113 6.71 5.72 -16.20
N MET A 114 7.73 6.56 -16.05
CA MET A 114 8.35 7.26 -17.19
C MET A 114 9.12 6.31 -18.12
N ASN A 115 9.82 5.31 -17.57
CA ASN A 115 10.50 4.29 -18.36
C ASN A 115 9.49 3.40 -19.12
N SER A 116 8.38 3.04 -18.46
CA SER A 116 7.26 2.29 -19.08
C SER A 116 6.48 3.09 -20.15
N SER A 117 6.69 4.40 -20.26
CA SER A 117 6.08 5.21 -21.32
C SER A 117 6.92 5.24 -22.62
N SER A 118 8.19 4.82 -22.54
CA SER A 118 9.09 4.65 -23.70
C SER A 118 9.17 3.20 -24.18
N HIS A 119 8.86 2.24 -23.32
CA HIS A 119 8.75 0.82 -23.64
C HIS A 119 7.30 0.39 -23.49
N SER A 120 6.67 -0.04 -24.57
CA SER A 120 5.32 -0.62 -24.52
C SER A 120 5.27 -1.69 -23.40
N PHE A 121 4.21 -1.72 -22.58
CA PHE A 121 3.94 -2.75 -21.56
C PHE A 121 3.92 -4.21 -22.10
N THR A 122 4.23 -4.37 -23.39
CA THR A 122 4.23 -5.59 -24.17
C THR A 122 5.62 -6.19 -24.33
N ASP A 123 6.62 -5.81 -23.51
CA ASP A 123 7.90 -6.51 -23.57
C ASP A 123 7.70 -7.99 -23.21
N GLN A 124 8.35 -8.85 -24.00
CA GLN A 124 8.09 -10.30 -24.03
C GLN A 124 8.65 -11.02 -22.79
N HIS A 125 9.38 -10.31 -21.93
CA HIS A 125 10.09 -10.90 -20.80
C HIS A 125 9.47 -10.66 -19.41
N ASP A 126 8.60 -9.66 -19.19
CA ASP A 126 8.04 -9.48 -17.84
C ASP A 126 7.09 -10.63 -17.48
N ASP A 127 7.30 -11.23 -16.31
CA ASP A 127 6.42 -12.25 -15.75
C ASP A 127 5.09 -11.65 -15.25
N LEU A 128 4.11 -12.51 -15.00
CA LEU A 128 2.78 -12.07 -14.53
C LEU A 128 2.88 -11.36 -13.18
N TYR A 129 3.81 -11.79 -12.32
CA TYR A 129 4.02 -11.23 -11.01
C TYR A 129 4.53 -9.78 -11.07
N GLU A 130 5.49 -9.50 -11.94
CA GLU A 130 6.08 -8.19 -12.20
C GLU A 130 5.02 -7.21 -12.67
N VAL A 131 4.31 -7.56 -13.73
CA VAL A 131 3.30 -6.67 -14.32
C VAL A 131 2.21 -6.38 -13.31
N SER A 132 1.73 -7.41 -12.62
CA SER A 132 0.69 -7.24 -11.60
C SER A 132 1.16 -6.39 -10.41
N THR A 133 2.40 -6.60 -9.96
CA THR A 133 2.99 -5.82 -8.85
C THR A 133 3.22 -4.37 -9.25
N ARG A 134 3.79 -4.11 -10.43
CA ARG A 134 3.98 -2.76 -10.97
C ARG A 134 2.64 -2.03 -11.10
N PHE A 135 1.65 -2.69 -11.70
CA PHE A 135 0.30 -2.17 -11.84
C PHE A 135 -0.31 -1.78 -10.49
N ARG A 136 -0.24 -2.69 -9.52
CA ARG A 136 -0.81 -2.50 -8.18
C ARG A 136 -0.17 -1.31 -7.46
N LEU A 137 1.16 -1.25 -7.44
CA LEU A 137 1.92 -0.20 -6.76
C LEU A 137 1.68 1.18 -7.39
N LEU A 138 1.63 1.26 -8.73
CA LEU A 138 1.34 2.50 -9.44
C LEU A 138 -0.07 3.03 -9.12
N ARG A 139 -1.09 2.18 -9.17
CA ARG A 139 -2.47 2.59 -8.85
C ARG A 139 -2.66 3.00 -7.40
N GLN A 140 -1.98 2.34 -6.46
CA GLN A 140 -2.02 2.73 -5.04
C GLN A 140 -1.52 4.17 -4.80
N GLN A 141 -0.56 4.64 -5.60
CA GLN A 141 -0.06 6.02 -5.53
C GLN A 141 -0.81 7.01 -6.44
N GLY A 142 -1.89 6.56 -7.08
CA GLY A 142 -2.74 7.40 -7.93
C GLY A 142 -2.21 7.60 -9.36
N TYR A 143 -1.24 6.82 -9.82
CA TYR A 143 -0.87 6.80 -11.23
C TYR A 143 -1.97 6.13 -12.05
N ASN A 144 -2.29 6.72 -13.21
CA ASN A 144 -3.23 6.12 -14.15
C ASN A 144 -2.54 5.04 -14.97
N VAL A 145 -2.92 3.78 -14.77
CA VAL A 145 -2.45 2.65 -15.57
C VAL A 145 -3.65 2.08 -16.34
N PRO A 146 -3.67 2.18 -17.68
CA PRO A 146 -4.82 1.78 -18.47
C PRO A 146 -4.97 0.26 -18.47
N THR A 147 -6.18 -0.20 -18.12
CA THR A 147 -6.68 -1.53 -18.47
C THR A 147 -7.71 -1.30 -19.54
N GLY A 148 -7.37 -1.60 -20.80
CA GLY A 148 -8.13 -1.16 -21.98
C GLY A 148 -9.66 -1.26 -21.79
N PHE A 149 -10.38 -0.19 -22.13
CA PHE A 149 -11.85 -0.22 -22.05
C PHE A 149 -12.40 -1.27 -23.02
N ALA A 150 -13.18 -2.21 -22.49
CA ALA A 150 -13.93 -3.13 -23.33
C ALA A 150 -14.82 -2.33 -24.29
N SER A 151 -14.85 -2.78 -25.53
CA SER A 151 -15.74 -2.37 -26.61
C SER A 151 -17.17 -2.09 -26.09
N SER A 152 -17.51 -0.81 -25.89
CA SER A 152 -18.86 -0.20 -25.92
C SER A 152 -19.06 0.95 -24.92
N GLY A 153 -18.04 1.78 -24.69
CA GLY A 153 -18.26 3.02 -23.96
C GLY A 153 -17.03 3.89 -23.96
N VAL A 154 -17.17 5.13 -24.42
CA VAL A 154 -16.18 6.19 -24.16
C VAL A 154 -16.13 6.40 -22.64
N GLY A 155 -15.19 5.72 -21.97
CA GLY A 155 -14.89 5.91 -20.55
C GLY A 155 -14.18 7.24 -20.34
N MET A 156 -14.86 8.20 -19.73
CA MET A 156 -14.35 9.53 -19.41
C MET A 156 -13.83 9.51 -17.96
N VAL A 157 -12.51 9.43 -17.75
CA VAL A 157 -11.91 9.56 -16.42
C VAL A 157 -11.71 11.05 -16.12
N MET A 158 -12.49 11.58 -15.17
CA MET A 158 -12.43 12.99 -14.78
C MET A 158 -11.37 13.17 -13.68
N VAL A 159 -10.16 13.59 -14.05
CA VAL A 159 -9.16 14.05 -13.06
C VAL A 159 -9.52 15.48 -12.65
N VAL A 160 -10.26 15.64 -11.56
CA VAL A 160 -10.55 16.97 -10.98
C VAL A 160 -9.38 17.42 -10.11
N ARG A 161 -8.55 18.30 -10.65
CA ARG A 161 -7.50 18.98 -9.87
C ARG A 161 -8.12 20.18 -9.14
N TRP A 162 -8.32 20.06 -7.83
CA TRP A 162 -8.73 21.19 -7.00
C TRP A 162 -7.55 22.15 -6.80
N GLY A 163 -7.53 23.25 -7.55
CA GLY A 163 -6.67 24.39 -7.27
C GLY A 163 -7.23 25.19 -6.10
N GLY A 164 -6.50 25.24 -4.99
CA GLY A 164 -6.86 26.07 -3.84
C GLY A 164 -6.76 27.56 -4.18
N GLY A 165 -7.85 28.29 -3.96
CA GLY A 165 -7.84 29.75 -3.82
C GLY A 165 -8.74 30.50 -4.82
N GLY A 166 -9.88 31.00 -4.32
CA GLY A 166 -10.64 32.06 -4.99
C GLY A 166 -12.04 31.65 -5.45
N ILE A 167 -13.04 32.21 -4.80
CA ILE A 167 -14.43 32.26 -5.25
C ILE A 167 -14.47 33.07 -6.56
N GLY A 168 -14.33 32.40 -7.71
CA GLY A 168 -14.44 33.06 -9.01
C GLY A 168 -13.86 32.23 -10.16
N GLY A 169 -14.73 31.48 -10.84
CA GLY A 169 -14.50 30.99 -12.22
C GLY A 169 -13.46 29.88 -12.39
N GLY A 170 -13.84 28.63 -12.14
CA GLY A 170 -13.06 27.48 -12.59
C GLY A 170 -13.15 27.33 -14.12
N SER A 171 -12.03 27.54 -14.82
CA SER A 171 -11.89 27.16 -16.23
C SER A 171 -11.56 25.67 -16.31
N VAL A 172 -12.43 24.89 -16.95
CA VAL A 172 -12.13 23.49 -17.31
C VAL A 172 -11.18 23.49 -18.49
N SER A 173 -9.91 23.17 -18.25
CA SER A 173 -8.93 22.96 -19.31
C SER A 173 -8.48 21.51 -19.33
N GLY A 174 -8.89 20.79 -20.39
CA GLY A 174 -8.35 19.50 -20.79
C GLY A 174 -9.20 18.28 -20.42
N VAL A 175 -9.81 17.67 -21.44
CA VAL A 175 -10.21 16.25 -21.44
C VAL A 175 -8.98 15.48 -21.91
N VAL A 176 -8.37 14.65 -21.06
CA VAL A 176 -7.29 13.75 -21.45
C VAL A 176 -7.90 12.37 -21.65
N VAL A 177 -8.05 11.95 -22.91
CA VAL A 177 -8.41 10.58 -23.27
C VAL A 177 -7.13 9.76 -23.26
N VAL A 178 -6.98 8.85 -22.30
CA VAL A 178 -5.87 7.88 -22.30
C VAL A 178 -6.32 6.66 -23.08
N MET A 179 -5.94 6.60 -24.36
CA MET A 179 -6.01 5.38 -25.17
C MET A 179 -4.73 4.60 -24.91
N GLY A 180 -4.80 3.56 -24.09
CA GLY A 180 -3.69 2.63 -23.86
C GLY A 180 -4.14 1.20 -24.07
N GLU A 181 -3.27 0.37 -24.64
CA GLU A 181 -3.46 -1.07 -24.64
C GLU A 181 -3.54 -1.60 -23.19
N ASP A 182 -4.30 -2.66 -22.98
CA ASP A 182 -4.40 -3.33 -21.70
C ASP A 182 -3.03 -3.85 -21.24
N VAL A 183 -2.59 -3.47 -20.04
CA VAL A 183 -1.34 -3.95 -19.45
C VAL A 183 -1.28 -5.48 -19.36
N PHE A 184 -2.44 -6.14 -19.29
CA PHE A 184 -2.56 -7.59 -19.19
C PHE A 184 -2.76 -8.30 -20.54
N HIS A 185 -2.73 -7.60 -21.68
CA HIS A 185 -3.04 -8.20 -22.98
C HIS A 185 -2.15 -9.41 -23.33
N LYS A 186 -0.86 -9.37 -22.95
CA LYS A 186 0.09 -10.46 -23.26
C LYS A 186 -0.23 -11.78 -22.54
N PHE A 187 -0.96 -11.69 -21.43
CA PHE A 187 -1.41 -12.82 -20.62
C PHE A 187 -2.78 -13.36 -21.08
N LYS A 188 -3.34 -12.78 -22.13
CA LYS A 188 -4.60 -13.19 -22.73
C LYS A 188 -4.42 -13.96 -24.03
N ASP A 189 -5.40 -14.83 -24.32
CA ASP A 189 -5.52 -15.53 -25.58
C ASP A 189 -6.18 -14.65 -26.67
N LYS A 190 -6.39 -15.22 -27.85
CA LYS A 190 -7.04 -14.53 -28.98
C LYS A 190 -8.52 -14.21 -28.73
N ASP A 191 -9.14 -14.88 -27.76
CA ASP A 191 -10.52 -14.63 -27.34
C ASP A 191 -10.59 -13.50 -26.28
N GLY A 192 -9.44 -12.98 -25.84
CA GLY A 192 -9.33 -11.96 -24.80
C GLY A 192 -9.42 -12.52 -23.37
N ARG A 193 -9.38 -13.84 -23.19
CA ARG A 193 -9.42 -14.50 -21.87
C ARG A 193 -8.02 -14.79 -21.36
N PHE A 194 -7.84 -14.82 -20.04
CA PHE A 194 -6.55 -15.18 -19.44
C PHE A 194 -6.15 -16.61 -19.82
N LYS A 195 -4.88 -16.77 -20.25
CA LYS A 195 -4.33 -18.06 -20.67
C LYS A 195 -4.37 -19.04 -19.50
N THR A 196 -4.88 -20.25 -19.74
CA THR A 196 -4.94 -21.30 -18.72
C THR A 196 -3.55 -21.77 -18.28
N GLU A 197 -2.53 -21.59 -19.13
CA GLU A 197 -1.12 -21.88 -18.82
C GLU A 197 -0.59 -21.12 -17.59
N LEU A 198 -1.23 -19.98 -17.25
CA LEU A 198 -0.88 -19.20 -16.06
C LEU A 198 -1.26 -19.89 -14.74
N SER A 199 -2.00 -21.01 -14.79
CA SER A 199 -2.40 -21.76 -13.60
C SER A 199 -1.21 -22.28 -12.78
N GLU A 200 -0.06 -22.48 -13.43
CA GLU A 200 1.16 -22.98 -12.79
C GLU A 200 1.93 -21.90 -12.02
N ASP A 201 1.74 -20.62 -12.37
CA ASP A 201 2.42 -19.49 -11.72
C ASP A 201 1.59 -18.96 -10.55
N ILE A 202 1.64 -19.68 -9.42
CA ILE A 202 0.93 -19.30 -8.18
C ILE A 202 1.31 -17.87 -7.74
N ARG A 203 2.59 -17.49 -7.90
CA ARG A 203 3.08 -16.17 -7.50
C ARG A 203 2.48 -15.08 -8.38
N GLY A 204 2.48 -15.28 -9.69
CA GLY A 204 1.81 -14.42 -10.66
C GLY A 204 0.31 -14.31 -10.42
N LEU A 205 -0.37 -15.44 -10.12
CA LEU A 205 -1.81 -15.46 -9.80
C LEU A 205 -2.14 -14.66 -8.54
N MET A 206 -1.35 -14.78 -7.47
CA MET A 206 -1.52 -13.96 -6.27
C MET A 206 -1.34 -12.48 -6.59
N GLY A 207 -0.31 -12.13 -7.37
CA GLY A 207 -0.08 -10.77 -7.82
C GLY A 207 -1.27 -10.22 -8.63
N LEU A 208 -1.78 -11.01 -9.58
CA LEU A 208 -2.92 -10.67 -10.43
C LEU A 208 -4.19 -10.48 -9.60
N TYR A 209 -4.44 -11.36 -8.63
CA TYR A 209 -5.56 -11.23 -7.71
C TYR A 209 -5.45 -9.93 -6.90
N GLU A 210 -4.31 -9.63 -6.30
CA GLU A 210 -4.10 -8.38 -5.54
C GLU A 210 -4.25 -7.14 -6.41
N ALA A 211 -3.76 -7.17 -7.65
CA ALA A 211 -3.92 -6.10 -8.63
C ALA A 211 -5.39 -5.86 -9.00
N SER A 212 -6.16 -6.94 -9.18
CA SER A 212 -7.59 -6.86 -9.54
C SER A 212 -8.45 -6.13 -8.50
N GLN A 213 -8.03 -6.13 -7.23
CA GLN A 213 -8.74 -5.42 -6.15
C GLN A 213 -8.66 -3.89 -6.26
N LEU A 214 -7.83 -3.36 -7.17
CA LEU A 214 -7.73 -1.94 -7.48
C LEU A 214 -8.53 -1.54 -8.73
N SER A 215 -9.52 -2.36 -9.10
CA SER A 215 -10.48 -2.08 -10.18
C SER A 215 -11.31 -0.83 -9.90
N ILE A 216 -11.55 -0.05 -10.95
CA ILE A 216 -12.56 1.01 -10.95
C ILE A 216 -13.75 0.61 -11.83
N GLU A 217 -14.90 1.24 -11.61
CA GLU A 217 -16.13 0.93 -12.35
C GLU A 217 -15.92 1.07 -13.87
N GLY A 218 -16.23 0.00 -14.61
CA GLY A 218 -16.08 -0.07 -16.07
C GLY A 218 -14.83 -0.82 -16.56
N GLU A 219 -14.02 -1.39 -15.67
CA GLU A 219 -12.84 -2.18 -16.01
C GLU A 219 -13.11 -3.69 -15.97
N ASP A 220 -13.91 -4.17 -16.93
CA ASP A 220 -14.30 -5.59 -17.05
C ASP A 220 -13.10 -6.56 -17.07
N ILE A 221 -11.92 -6.06 -17.46
CA ILE A 221 -10.67 -6.82 -17.50
C ILE A 221 -10.19 -7.23 -16.10
N LEU A 222 -10.28 -6.32 -15.14
CA LEU A 222 -9.85 -6.60 -13.77
C LEU A 222 -10.86 -7.47 -13.04
N ASP A 223 -12.15 -7.34 -13.37
CA ASP A 223 -13.18 -8.26 -12.88
C ASP A 223 -12.91 -9.69 -13.37
N GLN A 224 -12.61 -9.84 -14.68
CA GLN A 224 -12.18 -11.14 -15.23
C GLN A 224 -10.88 -11.66 -14.59
N ALA A 225 -9.94 -10.77 -14.27
CA ALA A 225 -8.69 -11.14 -13.61
C ALA A 225 -8.94 -11.65 -12.18
N ALA A 226 -9.84 -11.00 -11.44
CA ALA A 226 -10.26 -11.41 -10.11
C ALA A 226 -10.89 -12.80 -10.13
N ASP A 227 -11.86 -13.02 -11.03
CA ASP A 227 -12.55 -14.30 -11.17
C ASP A 227 -11.59 -15.43 -11.57
N PHE A 228 -10.75 -15.18 -12.57
CA PHE A 228 -9.77 -16.15 -13.04
C PHE A 228 -8.78 -16.53 -11.94
N SER A 229 -8.13 -15.53 -11.32
CA SER A 229 -7.10 -15.78 -10.30
C SER A 229 -7.69 -16.44 -9.05
N ALA A 230 -8.88 -16.01 -8.59
CA ALA A 230 -9.56 -16.64 -7.46
C ALA A 230 -9.95 -18.09 -7.78
N GLN A 231 -10.45 -18.38 -8.98
CA GLN A 231 -10.79 -19.75 -9.37
C GLN A 231 -9.55 -20.65 -9.39
N GLN A 232 -8.44 -20.18 -9.97
CA GLN A 232 -7.21 -20.96 -10.01
C GLN A 232 -6.64 -21.16 -8.62
N LEU A 233 -6.55 -20.12 -7.78
CA LEU A 233 -6.00 -20.20 -6.42
C LEU A 233 -6.83 -21.07 -5.47
N ASN A 234 -8.17 -21.14 -5.64
CA ASN A 234 -9.05 -22.03 -4.86
C ASN A 234 -9.00 -23.50 -5.32
N GLY A 235 -8.38 -23.78 -6.47
CA GLY A 235 -8.23 -25.12 -7.02
C GLY A 235 -7.04 -25.90 -6.46
N TRP A 236 -6.20 -25.26 -5.64
CA TRP A 236 -4.99 -25.83 -5.04
C TRP A 236 -5.21 -26.34 -3.62
#